data_AF-A0A9W9YKC2-F1
#
_entry.id   AF-A0A9W9YKC2-F1
#
_cell.length_a   1.000
_cell.length_b   1.000
_cell.length_c   1.000
_cell.angle_alpha   90.00
_cell.angle_beta   90.00
_cell.angle_gamma   90.00
#
_symmetry.space_group_name_H-M   'P 1'
#
loop_
_entity.id
_entity.type
_entity.pdbx_description
1 polymer ?
#
loop_
_entity_poly.entity_id
_entity_poly.type
_entity_poly.pdbx_seq_one_letter_code
_entity_poly.pdbx_strand_id
1 'polypeptide(L)'
;IRPPSITCPNSISVPTDPGKPTAKVCIPKASATDNSDQLPTITNNAGAKSKYFIVSSVPHEVRYTATDAAGLSASCTLQITVS
;
A
#
# COMPACT_ATOMS: atom_id res chain seq x y z
N ILE A 1 -24.13 -0.40 -9.15
CA ILE A 1 -22.84 -0.20 -8.47
C ILE A 1 -21.94 -1.36 -8.87
N ARG A 2 -20.67 -1.10 -9.21
CA ARG A 2 -19.66 -2.11 -9.59
C ARG A 2 -18.49 -2.05 -8.60
N PRO A 3 -17.59 -3.03 -8.57
CA PRO A 3 -16.40 -2.95 -7.71
C PRO A 3 -15.56 -1.69 -8.02
N PRO A 4 -14.99 -1.04 -6.99
CA PRO A 4 -14.20 0.17 -7.18
C PRO A 4 -12.93 -0.12 -8.00
N SER A 5 -12.46 0.87 -8.72
CA SER A 5 -11.15 0.85 -9.38
C SER A 5 -10.09 1.42 -8.43
N ILE A 6 -9.14 0.60 -8.02
CA ILE A 6 -8.04 0.98 -7.12
C ILE A 6 -6.73 1.15 -7.91
N THR A 7 -5.99 2.22 -7.64
CA THR A 7 -4.67 2.48 -8.19
C THR A 7 -3.64 2.42 -7.06
N CYS A 8 -2.69 1.49 -7.19
CA CYS A 8 -1.62 1.35 -6.23
C CYS A 8 -0.51 2.40 -6.45
N PRO A 9 0.20 2.78 -5.38
CA PRO A 9 1.45 3.51 -5.54
C PRO A 9 2.48 2.68 -6.30
N ASN A 10 3.43 3.36 -6.93
CA ASN A 10 4.60 2.71 -7.53
C ASN A 10 5.42 1.97 -6.47
N SER A 11 6.09 0.90 -6.87
CA SER A 11 7.06 0.22 -6.02
C SER A 11 8.17 1.19 -5.58
N ILE A 12 8.71 0.95 -4.39
CA ILE A 12 9.75 1.79 -3.80
C ILE A 12 10.95 0.94 -3.43
N SER A 13 12.14 1.50 -3.66
CA SER A 13 13.41 0.93 -3.24
C SER A 13 14.11 1.94 -2.34
N VAL A 14 14.51 1.50 -1.15
CA VAL A 14 15.09 2.37 -0.12
C VAL A 14 16.33 1.69 0.44
N PRO A 15 17.48 2.40 0.55
CA PRO A 15 18.65 1.82 1.17
C PRO A 15 18.45 1.64 2.69
N THR A 16 19.21 0.73 3.29
CA THR A 16 19.30 0.59 4.74
C THR A 16 19.80 1.86 5.43
N ASP A 17 19.33 2.11 6.65
CA ASP A 17 19.80 3.21 7.49
C ASP A 17 21.28 2.96 7.89
N PRO A 18 22.12 4.01 8.03
CA PRO A 18 23.53 3.84 8.37
C PRO A 18 23.77 2.98 9.62
N GLY A 19 24.54 1.90 9.46
CA GLY A 19 24.88 0.97 10.54
C GLY A 19 23.73 0.08 11.02
N LYS A 20 22.60 0.00 10.29
CA LYS A 20 21.45 -0.82 10.66
C LYS A 20 20.99 -1.70 9.49
N PRO A 21 20.43 -2.89 9.75
CA PRO A 21 19.86 -3.75 8.70
C PRO A 21 18.43 -3.33 8.33
N THR A 22 18.01 -2.10 8.60
CA THR A 22 16.61 -1.65 8.44
C THR A 22 16.55 -0.29 7.78
N ALA A 23 15.45 -0.02 7.08
CA ALA A 23 15.11 1.31 6.57
C ALA A 23 13.77 1.78 7.15
N LYS A 24 13.69 3.05 7.55
CA LYS A 24 12.41 3.68 7.90
C LYS A 24 11.72 4.18 6.63
N VAL A 25 10.58 3.58 6.29
CA VAL A 25 9.85 3.92 5.07
C VAL A 25 8.53 4.61 5.41
N CYS A 26 8.23 5.70 4.71
CA CYS A 26 6.90 6.30 4.70
C CYS A 26 6.07 5.60 3.63
N ILE A 27 5.00 4.92 4.02
CA ILE A 27 4.20 4.08 3.13
C ILE A 27 3.31 4.99 2.27
N PRO A 28 3.48 5.01 0.93
CA PRO A 28 2.66 5.83 0.05
C PRO A 28 1.16 5.49 0.16
N LYS A 29 0.29 6.41 -0.25
CA LYS A 29 -1.16 6.18 -0.23
C LYS A 29 -1.62 5.66 -1.60
N ALA A 30 -2.50 4.67 -1.61
CA ALA A 30 -3.27 4.30 -2.80
C ALA A 30 -4.42 5.29 -3.03
N SER A 31 -4.96 5.29 -4.24
CA SER A 31 -6.20 6.00 -4.60
C SER A 31 -7.23 5.02 -5.15
N ALA A 32 -8.51 5.39 -5.08
CA ALA A 32 -9.59 4.59 -5.63
C ALA A 32 -10.72 5.50 -6.14
N THR A 33 -11.37 5.05 -7.21
CA THR A 33 -12.55 5.69 -7.81
C THR A 33 -13.61 4.63 -8.03
N ASP A 34 -14.88 5.01 -7.97
CA ASP A 34 -15.98 4.11 -8.27
C ASP A 34 -16.98 4.76 -9.25
N ASN A 35 -17.91 3.97 -9.78
CA ASN A 35 -19.01 4.45 -10.60
C ASN A 35 -20.22 4.95 -9.78
N SER A 36 -20.15 4.90 -8.46
CA SER A 36 -21.04 5.61 -7.57
C SER A 36 -20.59 7.06 -7.36
N ASP A 37 -21.49 7.92 -6.91
CA ASP A 37 -21.18 9.30 -6.49
C ASP A 37 -20.47 9.37 -5.13
N GLN A 38 -19.94 8.23 -4.64
CA GLN A 38 -19.27 8.12 -3.34
C GLN A 38 -17.84 7.60 -3.51
N LEU A 39 -16.93 8.17 -2.72
CA LEU A 39 -15.53 7.75 -2.68
C LEU A 39 -15.39 6.42 -1.93
N PRO A 40 -14.70 5.41 -2.50
CA PRO A 40 -14.41 4.17 -1.78
C PRO A 40 -13.54 4.40 -0.55
N THR A 41 -13.76 3.60 0.49
CA THR A 41 -12.90 3.57 1.68
C THR A 41 -11.67 2.70 1.39
N ILE A 42 -10.47 3.23 1.63
CA ILE A 42 -9.21 2.51 1.41
C ILE A 42 -8.59 2.11 2.74
N THR A 43 -8.24 0.84 2.88
CA THR A 43 -7.49 0.28 4.01
C THR A 43 -6.22 -0.41 3.53
N ASN A 44 -5.25 -0.64 4.42
CA ASN A 44 -4.07 -1.45 4.12
C ASN A 44 -3.63 -2.30 5.32
N ASN A 45 -2.82 -3.32 5.05
CA ASN A 45 -2.29 -4.24 6.06
C ASN A 45 -1.02 -3.75 6.77
N ALA A 46 -0.50 -2.57 6.43
CA ALA A 46 0.75 -2.07 7.03
C ALA A 46 0.56 -1.58 8.47
N GLY A 47 -0.66 -1.17 8.83
CA GLY A 47 -1.04 -0.76 10.19
C GLY A 47 -0.48 0.59 10.65
N ALA A 48 0.37 1.24 9.86
CA ALA A 48 0.97 2.54 10.17
C ALA A 48 1.28 3.33 8.89
N LYS A 49 1.38 4.66 9.01
CA LYS A 49 1.83 5.54 7.91
C LYS A 49 3.33 5.39 7.61
N SER A 50 4.11 5.01 8.61
CA SER A 50 5.55 4.75 8.47
C SER A 50 5.94 3.56 9.32
N LYS A 51 6.83 2.72 8.78
CA LYS A 51 7.27 1.48 9.42
C LYS A 51 8.74 1.22 9.08
N TYR A 52 9.44 0.53 9.98
CA TYR A 52 10.76 -0.02 9.67
C TYR A 52 10.61 -1.34 8.93
N PHE A 53 11.37 -1.47 7.85
CA PHE A 53 11.47 -2.71 7.07
C PHE A 53 12.90 -3.22 7.16
N ILE A 54 13.06 -4.52 7.39
CA ILE A 54 14.38 -5.17 7.43
C ILE A 54 14.85 -5.44 6.00
N VAL A 55 16.15 -5.36 5.77
CA VAL A 55 16.78 -5.80 4.52
C VAL A 55 16.37 -7.24 4.21
N SER A 56 16.03 -7.51 2.96
CA SER A 56 15.51 -8.80 2.52
C SER A 56 15.79 -8.98 1.03
N SER A 57 16.08 -10.22 0.61
CA SER A 57 16.19 -10.57 -0.81
C SER A 57 14.84 -10.59 -1.53
N VAL A 58 13.74 -10.60 -0.78
CA VAL A 58 12.37 -10.50 -1.30
C VAL A 58 11.71 -9.18 -0.89
N PRO A 59 10.95 -8.52 -1.78
CA PRO A 59 10.24 -7.28 -1.44
C PRO A 59 9.22 -7.49 -0.31
N HIS A 60 9.04 -6.47 0.52
CA HIS A 60 7.93 -6.40 1.46
C HIS A 60 6.66 -5.96 0.73
N GLU A 61 5.54 -6.59 1.07
CA GLU A 61 4.26 -6.33 0.41
C GLU A 61 3.27 -5.59 1.33
N VAL A 62 2.74 -4.47 0.84
CA VAL A 62 1.63 -3.76 1.46
C VAL A 62 0.40 -3.88 0.56
N ARG A 63 -0.61 -4.61 1.04
CA ARG A 63 -1.88 -4.82 0.33
C ARG A 63 -2.85 -3.72 0.70
N TYR A 64 -3.39 -3.03 -0.30
CA TYR A 64 -4.49 -2.08 -0.17
C TYR A 64 -5.80 -2.74 -0.58
N THR A 65 -6.87 -2.43 0.14
CA THR A 65 -8.23 -2.83 -0.19
C THR A 65 -9.11 -1.59 -0.22
N ALA A 66 -9.76 -1.35 -1.36
CA ALA A 66 -10.79 -0.33 -1.54
C ALA A 66 -12.16 -1.00 -1.45
N THR A 67 -13.06 -0.44 -0.66
CA THR A 67 -14.43 -0.93 -0.47
C THR A 67 -15.43 0.20 -0.75
N ASP A 68 -16.40 -0.05 -1.62
CA ASP A 68 -17.47 0.89 -1.94
C ASP A 68 -18.61 0.84 -0.89
N ALA A 69 -19.62 1.71 -1.05
CA ALA A 69 -20.77 1.77 -0.14
C ALA A 69 -21.75 0.60 -0.27
N ALA A 70 -21.69 -0.17 -1.37
CA ALA A 70 -22.45 -1.39 -1.56
C ALA A 70 -21.71 -2.63 -0.98
N GLY A 71 -20.49 -2.44 -0.46
CA GLY A 71 -19.66 -3.51 0.11
C GLY A 71 -18.81 -4.26 -0.93
N LEU A 72 -18.79 -3.86 -2.19
CA LEU A 72 -17.89 -4.46 -3.19
C LEU A 72 -16.48 -3.94 -2.99
N SER A 73 -15.50 -4.79 -3.24
CA SER A 73 -14.10 -4.47 -2.97
C SER A 73 -13.17 -4.81 -4.12
N ALA A 74 -12.09 -4.05 -4.23
CA ALA A 74 -10.95 -4.31 -5.10
C ALA A 74 -9.64 -4.17 -4.29
N SER A 75 -8.56 -4.78 -4.75
CA SER A 75 -7.28 -4.74 -4.04
C SER A 75 -6.09 -4.62 -4.99
N CYS A 76 -5.00 -4.06 -4.48
CA CYS A 76 -3.72 -3.97 -5.17
C CYS A 76 -2.57 -4.03 -4.15
N THR A 77 -1.34 -4.27 -4.62
CA THR A 77 -0.16 -4.44 -3.76
C THR A 77 0.95 -3.46 -4.11
N LEU A 78 1.50 -2.81 -3.10
CA LEU A 78 2.75 -2.06 -3.15
C LEU A 78 3.90 -2.98 -2.74
N GLN A 79 4.99 -2.94 -3.52
CA GLN A 79 6.24 -3.62 -3.20
C GLN A 79 7.30 -2.63 -2.69
N ILE A 80 7.95 -3.01 -1.58
CA ILE A 80 8.97 -2.22 -0.91
C ILE A 80 10.25 -3.05 -0.83
N THR A 81 11.27 -2.65 -1.57
CA THR A 81 12.59 -3.29 -1.54
C THR A 81 13.52 -2.53 -0.62
N VAL A 82 14.15 -3.23 0.32
CA VAL A 82 15.17 -2.66 1.23
C VAL A 82 16.49 -3.37 0.97
N SER A 83 17.54 -2.59 0.67
CA SER A 83 18.87 -3.07 0.29
C SER A 83 20.00 -2.33 1.00
#